data_AF-A0A412IX34-F1
#
_entry.id   AF-A0A412IX34-F1
#
_cell.length_a   1.000
_cell.length_b   1.000
_cell.length_c   1.000
_cell.angle_alpha   90.00
_cell.angle_beta   90.00
_cell.angle_gamma   90.00
#
_symmetry.space_group_name_H-M   'P 1'
#
loop_
_entity.id
_entity.type
_entity.pdbx_description
1 polymer ?
#
loop_
_entity_poly.entity_id
_entity_poly.type
_entity_poly.pdbx_seq_one_letter_code
_entity_poly.pdbx_strand_id
1 'polypeptide(L)'
;MVLISVLFIYFKKVDIVSFLLFNLLRKFYGCVFLLGIFIPDFMTLKIPSLTIHYAPQYVFILAFIVVYIQCLKHFKWKYMILFLIPFLEVFCNPFFQVYTLNIGQGDCSVIVEPFYKSVVMIDCGQSLYRDNVERIIFPFLENKNIHTIDTLILTHDDFDHSGGYDRLKEKVKIKQMIKDSKDKVNVKYPSIYFFKKEYRKMKMIQV
;
A
#
# COMPACT_ATOMS: atom_id res chain seq x y z
N MET A 1 20.08 -5.86 -15.14
CA MET A 1 19.71 -7.15 -14.54
C MET A 1 19.37 -7.01 -13.06
N VAL A 2 20.24 -6.46 -12.21
CA VAL A 2 19.95 -6.27 -10.77
C VAL A 2 18.64 -5.52 -10.49
N LEU A 3 18.41 -4.37 -11.13
CA LEU A 3 17.18 -3.59 -10.95
C LEU A 3 15.93 -4.41 -11.31
N ILE A 4 16.00 -5.18 -12.39
CA ILE A 4 14.92 -6.03 -12.87
C ILE A 4 14.59 -7.10 -11.82
N SER A 5 15.60 -7.74 -11.24
CA SER A 5 15.42 -8.76 -10.19
C SER A 5 14.76 -8.19 -8.92
N VAL A 6 15.06 -6.94 -8.55
CA VAL A 6 14.43 -6.26 -7.40
C VAL A 6 12.94 -5.98 -7.67
N LEU A 7 12.53 -5.73 -8.92
CA LEU A 7 11.12 -5.53 -9.25
C LEU A 7 10.29 -6.80 -8.96
N PHE A 8 10.84 -7.99 -9.13
CA PHE A 8 10.11 -9.25 -8.82
C PHE A 8 9.76 -9.42 -7.34
N ILE A 9 10.37 -8.65 -6.44
CA ILE A 9 10.00 -8.65 -5.01
C ILE A 9 8.64 -7.95 -4.82
N TYR A 10 8.38 -6.89 -5.58
CA TYR A 10 7.22 -6.02 -5.36
C TYR A 10 6.04 -6.31 -6.29
N PHE A 11 6.29 -6.85 -7.48
CA PHE A 11 5.22 -7.15 -8.44
C PHE A 11 4.64 -8.55 -8.22
N LYS A 12 3.31 -8.65 -8.26
CA LYS A 12 2.57 -9.94 -8.14
C LYS A 12 2.27 -10.60 -9.49
N LYS A 13 2.61 -9.91 -10.58
CA LYS A 13 2.40 -10.37 -11.94
C LYS A 13 3.52 -9.91 -12.85
N VAL A 14 3.91 -10.75 -13.80
CA VAL A 14 4.89 -10.41 -14.84
C VAL A 14 4.36 -10.92 -16.17
N ASP A 15 4.41 -10.06 -17.18
CA ASP A 15 4.13 -10.44 -18.56
C ASP A 15 5.41 -10.94 -19.22
N ILE A 16 5.46 -12.23 -19.53
CA ILE A 16 6.67 -12.89 -20.04
C ILE A 16 7.06 -12.33 -21.41
N VAL A 17 6.07 -12.09 -22.28
CA VAL A 17 6.29 -11.58 -23.63
C VAL A 17 6.94 -10.21 -23.56
N SER A 18 6.37 -9.30 -22.76
CA SER A 18 6.90 -7.97 -22.50
C SER A 18 8.28 -8.00 -21.85
N PHE A 19 8.52 -8.96 -20.96
CA PHE A 19 9.78 -9.12 -20.26
C PHE A 19 10.92 -9.55 -21.19
N LEU A 20 10.71 -10.64 -21.94
CA LEU A 20 11.72 -11.21 -22.84
C LEU A 20 11.98 -10.30 -24.05
N LEU A 21 10.94 -9.66 -24.58
CA LEU A 21 11.03 -8.78 -25.74
C LEU A 21 11.14 -7.29 -25.37
N PHE A 22 11.44 -6.94 -24.11
CA PHE A 22 11.43 -5.57 -23.61
C PHE A 22 12.22 -4.59 -24.48
N ASN A 23 13.43 -4.98 -24.91
CA ASN A 23 14.31 -4.12 -25.71
C ASN A 23 13.72 -3.79 -27.09
N LEU A 24 12.99 -4.74 -27.69
CA LEU A 24 12.32 -4.58 -28.98
C LEU A 24 11.01 -3.80 -28.81
N LEU A 25 10.17 -4.26 -27.88
CA LEU A 25 8.86 -3.70 -27.61
C LEU A 25 8.94 -2.24 -27.17
N ARG A 26 9.94 -1.85 -26.38
CA ARG A 26 10.12 -0.43 -25.99
C ARG A 26 10.33 0.48 -27.20
N LYS A 27 11.12 0.05 -28.19
CA LYS A 27 11.33 0.82 -29.43
C LYS A 27 10.04 0.87 -30.24
N PHE A 28 9.35 -0.26 -30.36
CA PHE A 28 8.07 -0.36 -31.04
C PHE A 28 6.99 0.54 -30.41
N TYR A 29 6.80 0.49 -29.09
CA TYR A 29 5.88 1.36 -28.35
C TYR A 29 6.24 2.84 -28.50
N GLY A 30 7.53 3.19 -28.55
CA GLY A 30 7.96 4.55 -28.84
C GLY A 30 7.49 5.02 -30.22
N CYS A 31 7.63 4.18 -31.25
CA CYS A 31 7.14 4.49 -32.59
C CYS A 31 5.60 4.59 -32.63
N VAL A 32 4.89 3.64 -32.02
CA VAL A 32 3.41 3.66 -31.94
C VAL A 32 2.92 4.91 -31.23
N PHE A 33 3.58 5.32 -30.13
CA PHE A 33 3.24 6.54 -29.40
C PHE A 33 3.40 7.80 -30.27
N LEU A 34 4.51 7.93 -31.01
CA LEU A 34 4.75 9.06 -31.90
C LEU A 34 3.74 9.10 -33.07
N LEU A 35 3.41 7.94 -33.65
CA LEU A 35 2.38 7.85 -34.70
C LEU A 35 0.98 8.12 -34.15
N GLY A 36 0.71 7.71 -32.91
CA GLY A 36 -0.56 7.90 -32.21
C GLY A 36 -0.92 9.36 -31.95
N ILE A 37 0.06 10.28 -31.97
CA ILE A 37 -0.18 11.73 -31.92
C ILE A 37 -0.96 12.20 -33.15
N PHE A 38 -0.74 11.57 -34.31
CA PHE A 38 -1.36 11.95 -35.58
C PHE A 38 -2.56 11.06 -35.92
N ILE A 39 -2.57 9.81 -35.46
CA ILE A 39 -3.63 8.83 -35.73
C ILE A 39 -4.02 8.13 -34.41
N PRO A 40 -5.06 8.62 -33.69
CA PRO A 40 -5.41 8.13 -32.36
C PRO A 40 -5.72 6.62 -32.27
N ASP A 41 -6.25 6.03 -33.34
CA ASP A 41 -6.66 4.61 -33.36
C ASP A 41 -5.49 3.63 -33.20
N PHE A 42 -4.26 4.05 -33.55
CA PHE A 42 -3.05 3.24 -33.40
C PHE A 42 -2.69 2.95 -31.93
N MET A 43 -3.19 3.77 -31.00
CA MET A 43 -2.95 3.60 -29.57
C MET A 43 -3.67 2.38 -28.97
N THR A 44 -4.57 1.75 -29.72
CA THR A 44 -5.37 0.61 -29.26
C THR A 44 -4.78 -0.77 -29.60
N LEU A 45 -3.64 -0.83 -30.29
CA LEU A 45 -3.01 -2.08 -30.69
C LEU A 45 -2.58 -2.91 -29.45
N LYS A 46 -3.23 -4.06 -29.25
CA LYS A 46 -2.92 -4.97 -28.15
C LYS A 46 -1.93 -6.04 -28.61
N ILE A 47 -0.81 -6.14 -27.89
CA ILE A 47 0.17 -7.21 -28.09
C ILE A 47 -0.30 -8.43 -27.28
N PRO A 48 -0.12 -9.66 -27.78
CA PRO A 48 -0.38 -10.87 -27.00
C PRO A 48 0.38 -10.82 -25.68
N SER A 49 -0.36 -10.84 -24.57
CA SER A 49 0.20 -10.86 -23.22
C SER A 49 0.12 -12.27 -22.64
N LEU A 50 1.24 -12.77 -22.11
CA LEU A 50 1.27 -13.98 -21.29
C LEU A 50 1.68 -13.58 -19.88
N THR A 51 0.68 -13.30 -19.05
CA THR A 51 0.87 -12.84 -17.68
C THR A 51 0.88 -14.01 -16.70
N ILE A 52 1.97 -14.19 -15.98
CA ILE A 52 2.05 -15.11 -14.84
C ILE A 52 1.80 -14.35 -13.55
N HIS A 53 0.93 -14.90 -12.72
CA HIS A 53 0.73 -14.48 -11.34
C HIS A 53 1.57 -15.35 -10.41
N TYR A 54 2.33 -14.72 -9.52
CA TYR A 54 3.11 -15.43 -8.50
C TYR A 54 3.04 -14.68 -7.18
N ALA A 55 3.31 -15.41 -6.09
CA ALA A 55 3.43 -14.81 -4.77
C ALA A 55 4.92 -14.62 -4.44
N PRO A 56 5.43 -13.38 -4.39
CA PRO A 56 6.85 -13.10 -4.11
C PRO A 56 7.37 -13.77 -2.84
N GLN A 57 6.51 -13.95 -1.84
CA GLN A 57 6.81 -14.65 -0.58
C GLN A 57 7.33 -16.09 -0.80
N TYR A 58 6.81 -16.84 -1.77
CA TYR A 58 7.29 -18.22 -2.01
C TYR A 58 8.66 -18.24 -2.68
N VAL A 59 8.93 -17.28 -3.56
CA VAL A 59 10.25 -17.12 -4.19
C VAL A 59 11.29 -16.73 -3.14
N PHE A 60 10.91 -15.85 -2.21
CA PHE A 60 11.76 -15.47 -1.08
C PHE A 60 12.06 -16.67 -0.16
N ILE A 61 11.05 -17.46 0.21
CA ILE A 61 11.23 -18.67 1.02
C ILE A 61 12.17 -19.67 0.33
N LEU A 62 11.99 -19.91 -0.97
CA LEU A 62 12.87 -20.80 -1.74
C LEU A 62 14.32 -20.28 -1.75
N ALA A 63 14.51 -18.99 -2.04
CA ALA A 63 15.83 -18.36 -2.03
C ALA A 63 16.48 -18.45 -0.63
N PHE A 64 15.69 -18.24 0.42
CA PHE A 64 16.13 -18.35 1.81
C PHE A 64 16.57 -19.78 2.16
N ILE A 65 15.81 -20.81 1.75
CA ILE A 65 16.18 -22.21 1.95
C ILE A 65 17.50 -22.53 1.23
N VAL A 66 17.66 -22.10 -0.02
CA VAL A 66 18.90 -22.32 -0.79
C VAL A 66 20.09 -21.66 -0.10
N VAL A 67 19.95 -20.41 0.32
CA VAL A 67 20.98 -19.68 1.07
C VAL A 67 21.30 -20.38 2.40
N TYR A 68 20.29 -20.83 3.12
CA TYR A 68 20.45 -21.53 4.40
C TYR A 68 21.26 -22.82 4.23
N ILE A 69 20.92 -23.65 3.24
CA ILE A 69 21.68 -24.87 2.90
C ILE A 69 23.13 -24.53 2.52
N GLN A 70 23.33 -23.46 1.74
CA GLN A 70 24.66 -22.99 1.36
C GLN A 70 25.50 -22.56 2.59
N CYS A 71 24.85 -21.89 3.55
CA CYS A 71 25.47 -21.41 4.78
C CYS A 71 25.86 -22.57 5.72
N LEU A 72 25.04 -23.63 5.79
CA LEU A 72 25.35 -24.85 6.54
C LEU A 72 26.57 -25.59 5.97
N LYS A 73 26.76 -25.57 4.64
CA LYS A 73 27.92 -26.21 3.99
C LYS A 73 29.19 -25.35 4.07
N HIS A 74 29.07 -24.03 3.96
CA HIS A 74 30.20 -23.10 3.99
C HIS A 74 29.79 -21.82 4.72
N PHE A 75 29.94 -21.81 6.04
CA PHE A 75 29.56 -20.68 6.88
C PHE A 75 30.33 -19.42 6.49
N LYS A 76 29.61 -18.41 6.00
CA LYS A 76 30.16 -17.07 5.73
C LYS A 76 29.21 -16.03 6.32
N TRP A 77 29.68 -15.26 7.30
CA TRP A 77 28.87 -14.30 8.07
C TRP A 77 28.16 -13.28 7.20
N LYS A 78 28.70 -12.97 6.01
CA LYS A 78 28.08 -12.09 5.01
C LYS A 78 26.66 -12.49 4.59
N TYR A 79 26.24 -13.75 4.76
CA TYR A 79 24.88 -14.19 4.44
C TYR A 79 23.86 -13.84 5.52
N MET A 80 24.29 -13.43 6.73
CA MET A 80 23.38 -12.98 7.80
C MET A 80 22.57 -11.75 7.41
N ILE A 81 23.07 -10.92 6.48
CA ILE A 81 22.35 -9.73 5.99
C ILE A 81 21.04 -10.08 5.29
N LEU A 82 20.89 -11.30 4.77
CA LEU A 82 19.68 -11.76 4.10
C LEU A 82 18.50 -11.93 5.07
N PHE A 83 18.77 -12.13 6.37
CA PHE A 83 17.74 -12.18 7.41
C PHE A 83 17.12 -10.81 7.70
N LEU A 84 17.77 -9.72 7.31
CA LEU A 84 17.24 -8.36 7.46
C LEU A 84 16.27 -7.98 6.34
N ILE A 85 16.28 -8.70 5.20
CA ILE A 85 15.47 -8.36 4.02
C ILE A 85 13.96 -8.34 4.32
N PRO A 86 13.36 -9.31 5.04
CA PRO A 86 11.93 -9.28 5.35
C PRO A 86 11.52 -8.04 6.16
N PHE A 87 12.38 -7.58 7.07
CA PHE A 87 12.13 -6.39 7.87
C PHE A 87 12.22 -5.10 7.04
N LEU A 88 13.06 -5.08 6.01
CA LEU A 88 13.22 -3.95 5.10
C LEU A 88 12.08 -3.86 4.07
N GLU A 89 11.40 -4.96 3.75
CA GLU A 89 10.31 -4.99 2.76
C GLU A 89 9.19 -4.00 3.12
N VAL A 90 8.84 -3.89 4.41
CA VAL A 90 7.80 -2.99 4.90
C VAL A 90 8.09 -1.52 4.55
N PHE A 91 9.35 -1.11 4.65
CA PHE A 91 9.79 0.27 4.38
C PHE A 91 10.09 0.53 2.89
N CYS A 92 10.27 -0.52 2.10
CA CYS A 92 10.66 -0.39 0.70
C CYS A 92 9.48 -0.54 -0.29
N ASN A 93 8.25 -0.71 0.20
CA ASN A 93 7.08 -0.87 -0.68
C ASN A 93 6.73 0.45 -1.39
N PRO A 94 6.81 0.54 -2.74
CA PRO A 94 6.62 1.78 -3.48
C PRO A 94 5.14 2.11 -3.77
N PHE A 95 4.19 1.31 -3.28
CA PHE A 95 2.78 1.45 -3.60
C PHE A 95 1.97 2.00 -2.42
N PHE A 96 0.88 2.72 -2.76
CA PHE A 96 -0.16 3.02 -1.79
C PHE A 96 -0.85 1.73 -1.37
N GLN A 97 -1.09 1.59 -0.07
CA GLN A 97 -1.86 0.48 0.47
C GLN A 97 -3.10 1.06 1.13
N VAL A 98 -4.27 0.62 0.67
CA VAL A 98 -5.56 1.04 1.20
C VAL A 98 -6.22 -0.19 1.81
N TYR A 99 -6.58 -0.06 3.07
CA TYR A 99 -7.22 -1.10 3.86
C TYR A 99 -8.54 -0.57 4.39
N THR A 100 -9.60 -1.34 4.20
CA THR A 100 -10.89 -1.09 4.85
C THR A 100 -11.12 -2.22 5.83
N LEU A 101 -11.24 -1.89 7.11
CA LEU A 101 -11.36 -2.86 8.18
C LEU A 101 -12.83 -3.21 8.35
N ASN A 102 -13.14 -4.50 8.35
CA ASN A 102 -14.49 -4.97 8.67
C ASN A 102 -14.69 -4.94 10.18
N ILE A 103 -15.28 -3.85 10.68
CA ILE A 103 -15.59 -3.63 12.09
C ILE A 103 -17.08 -3.83 12.41
N GLY A 104 -17.87 -4.33 11.46
CA GLY A 104 -19.32 -4.45 11.58
C GLY A 104 -20.04 -3.22 11.04
N GLN A 105 -21.02 -2.71 11.79
CA GLN A 105 -21.68 -1.44 11.49
C GLN A 105 -20.73 -0.31 11.92
N GLY A 106 -20.15 0.38 10.94
CA GLY A 106 -19.22 1.47 11.12
C GLY A 106 -18.07 1.47 10.13
N ASP A 107 -17.39 2.61 10.01
CA ASP A 107 -16.29 2.79 9.06
C ASP A 107 -14.92 2.85 9.75
N CYS A 108 -13.94 2.24 9.10
CA CYS A 108 -12.55 2.32 9.51
C CYS A 108 -11.67 1.96 8.30
N SER A 109 -10.96 2.95 7.77
CA SER A 109 -10.02 2.74 6.66
C SER A 109 -8.63 3.27 7.00
N VAL A 110 -7.60 2.57 6.56
CA VAL A 110 -6.20 2.91 6.77
C VAL A 110 -5.49 2.99 5.42
N ILE A 111 -4.82 4.10 5.17
CA ILE A 111 -4.04 4.37 3.98
C ILE A 111 -2.57 4.50 4.41
N VAL A 112 -1.73 3.62 3.89
CA VAL A 112 -0.27 3.68 4.06
C VAL A 112 0.34 4.22 2.78
N GLU A 113 1.07 5.34 2.91
CA GLU A 113 1.78 5.94 1.79
C GLU A 113 2.96 5.07 1.33
N PRO A 114 3.38 5.20 0.05
CA PRO A 114 4.61 4.59 -0.45
C PRO A 114 5.80 4.83 0.48
N PHE A 115 6.63 3.79 0.62
CA PHE A 115 7.81 3.77 1.49
C PHE A 115 7.51 4.08 2.96
N TYR A 116 6.27 3.81 3.40
CA TYR A 116 5.82 4.05 4.77
C TYR A 116 5.99 5.52 5.21
N LYS A 117 5.89 6.46 4.27
CA LYS A 117 6.20 7.88 4.52
C LYS A 117 5.27 8.53 5.52
N SER A 118 3.98 8.19 5.46
CA SER A 118 2.99 8.49 6.48
C SER A 118 1.82 7.49 6.46
N VAL A 119 1.06 7.46 7.55
CA VAL A 119 -0.18 6.68 7.68
C VAL A 119 -1.35 7.63 7.92
N VAL A 120 -2.37 7.52 7.08
CA VAL A 120 -3.65 8.22 7.24
C VAL A 120 -4.72 7.23 7.60
N MET A 121 -5.52 7.54 8.60
CA MET A 121 -6.68 6.76 8.98
C MET A 121 -7.94 7.60 8.79
N ILE A 122 -9.01 6.98 8.27
CA ILE A 122 -10.32 7.59 8.07
C ILE A 122 -11.30 6.78 8.91
N ASP A 123 -11.90 7.46 9.89
CA ASP A 123 -12.77 6.91 10.92
C ASP A 123 -12.11 5.79 11.76
N CYS A 124 -12.67 5.59 12.95
CA CYS A 124 -12.30 4.56 13.90
C CYS A 124 -13.57 4.07 14.61
N GLY A 125 -14.52 3.55 13.83
CA GLY A 125 -15.84 3.17 14.30
C GLY A 125 -15.84 2.19 15.47
N GLN A 126 -16.82 2.35 16.35
CA GLN A 126 -16.99 1.52 17.55
C GLN A 126 -18.37 0.85 17.57
N SER A 127 -18.46 -0.29 18.28
CA SER A 127 -19.72 -1.00 18.51
C SER A 127 -20.11 -0.94 19.98
N LEU A 128 -21.41 -0.82 20.27
CA LEU A 128 -21.94 -0.85 21.63
C LEU A 128 -21.70 -2.20 22.34
N TYR A 129 -21.53 -3.28 21.56
CA TYR A 129 -21.44 -4.64 22.07
C TYR A 129 -20.01 -5.21 22.00
N ARG A 130 -19.08 -4.50 21.37
CA ARG A 130 -17.72 -4.99 21.12
C ARG A 130 -16.75 -3.82 21.02
N ASP A 131 -15.63 -3.91 21.73
CA ASP A 131 -14.50 -3.02 21.50
C ASP A 131 -13.79 -3.38 20.19
N ASN A 132 -14.16 -2.69 19.11
CA ASN A 132 -13.56 -2.79 17.79
C ASN A 132 -12.09 -2.35 17.80
N VAL A 133 -11.70 -1.42 18.68
CA VAL A 133 -10.32 -0.96 18.77
C VAL A 133 -9.44 -2.10 19.27
N GLU A 134 -9.80 -2.70 20.41
CA GLU A 134 -9.00 -3.79 20.98
C GLU A 134 -9.03 -5.05 20.13
N ARG A 135 -10.18 -5.40 19.54
CA ARG A 135 -10.34 -6.69 18.85
C ARG A 135 -9.91 -6.68 17.38
N ILE A 136 -9.93 -5.53 16.70
CA ILE A 136 -9.76 -5.48 15.25
C ILE A 136 -8.74 -4.42 14.85
N ILE A 137 -8.98 -3.16 15.21
CA ILE A 137 -8.18 -2.04 14.71
C ILE A 137 -6.75 -2.14 15.24
N PHE A 138 -6.56 -2.27 16.55
CA PHE A 138 -5.23 -2.33 17.15
C PHE A 138 -4.44 -3.57 16.68
N PRO A 139 -4.99 -4.80 16.71
CA PRO A 139 -4.30 -5.97 16.15
C PRO A 139 -3.92 -5.81 14.67
N PHE A 140 -4.77 -5.16 13.87
CA PHE A 140 -4.44 -4.85 12.48
C PHE A 140 -3.26 -3.87 12.38
N LEU A 141 -3.29 -2.78 13.16
CA LEU A 141 -2.22 -1.78 13.17
C LEU A 141 -0.89 -2.41 13.61
N GLU A 142 -0.90 -3.25 14.66
CA GLU A 142 0.29 -3.98 15.11
C GLU A 142 0.83 -4.93 14.04
N ASN A 143 -0.03 -5.72 13.40
CA ASN A 143 0.39 -6.62 12.31
C ASN A 143 0.98 -5.86 11.11
N LYS A 144 0.60 -4.60 10.92
CA LYS A 144 1.18 -3.71 9.90
C LYS A 144 2.37 -2.89 10.38
N ASN A 145 2.83 -3.09 11.62
CA ASN A 145 3.87 -2.30 12.30
C ASN A 145 3.53 -0.79 12.36
N ILE A 146 2.24 -0.44 12.39
CA ILE A 146 1.75 0.94 12.47
C ILE A 146 1.66 1.33 13.95
N HIS A 147 2.69 2.03 14.44
CA HIS A 147 2.69 2.58 15.81
C HIS A 147 2.39 4.08 15.86
N THR A 148 2.23 4.71 14.70
CA THR A 148 1.90 6.13 14.61
C THR A 148 0.99 6.37 13.42
N ILE A 149 -0.11 7.07 13.67
CA ILE A 149 -1.03 7.60 12.67
C ILE A 149 -0.68 9.08 12.49
N ASP A 150 -0.22 9.45 11.29
CA ASP A 150 0.15 10.83 11.00
C ASP A 150 -1.08 11.73 10.91
N THR A 151 -2.18 11.22 10.36
CA THR A 151 -3.45 11.95 10.35
C THR A 151 -4.61 10.98 10.54
N LEU A 152 -5.44 11.24 11.55
CA LEU A 152 -6.75 10.62 11.71
C LEU A 152 -7.83 11.61 11.25
N ILE A 153 -8.61 11.21 10.25
CA ILE A 153 -9.74 11.98 9.73
C ILE A 153 -11.01 11.36 10.30
N LEU A 154 -11.77 12.12 11.08
CA LEU A 154 -13.08 11.72 11.57
C LEU A 154 -14.15 12.42 10.71
N THR A 155 -14.99 11.64 10.05
CA THR A 155 -15.92 12.17 9.05
C THR A 155 -17.11 12.89 9.69
N HIS A 156 -17.62 12.33 10.79
CA HIS A 156 -18.66 12.87 11.65
C HIS A 156 -18.58 12.22 13.04
N ASP A 157 -19.34 12.73 14.01
CA ASP A 157 -19.20 12.36 15.43
C ASP A 157 -20.04 11.13 15.83
N ASP A 158 -20.68 10.43 14.89
CA ASP A 158 -21.46 9.23 15.18
C ASP A 158 -20.56 8.12 15.75
N PHE A 159 -21.11 7.30 16.65
CA PHE A 159 -20.33 6.34 17.43
C PHE A 159 -19.70 5.23 16.57
N ASP A 160 -20.38 4.84 15.50
CA ASP A 160 -19.90 3.89 14.48
C ASP A 160 -18.88 4.50 13.51
N HIS A 161 -18.51 5.77 13.69
CA HIS A 161 -17.42 6.42 12.94
C HIS A 161 -16.31 6.95 13.86
N SER A 162 -16.63 7.72 14.89
CA SER A 162 -15.65 8.37 15.77
C SER A 162 -15.50 7.71 17.15
N GLY A 163 -16.40 6.78 17.52
CA GLY A 163 -16.51 6.25 18.88
C GLY A 163 -15.29 5.51 19.40
N GLY A 164 -14.38 5.04 18.53
CA GLY A 164 -13.14 4.38 18.91
C GLY A 164 -11.98 5.33 19.23
N TYR A 165 -12.14 6.64 19.02
CA TYR A 165 -11.04 7.60 19.10
C TYR A 165 -10.32 7.58 20.46
N ASP A 166 -11.10 7.66 21.55
CA ASP A 166 -10.54 7.72 22.90
C ASP A 166 -9.80 6.45 23.30
N ARG A 167 -10.25 5.29 22.80
CA ARG A 167 -9.56 4.03 23.02
C ARG A 167 -8.32 3.89 22.13
N LEU A 168 -8.38 4.40 20.90
CA LEU A 168 -7.29 4.33 19.93
C LEU A 168 -6.09 5.18 20.34
N LYS A 169 -6.31 6.40 20.86
CA LYS A 169 -5.25 7.31 21.32
C LYS A 169 -4.42 6.75 22.48
N GLU A 170 -4.98 5.81 23.25
CA GLU A 170 -4.27 5.11 24.34
C GLU A 170 -3.29 4.05 23.81
N LYS A 171 -3.52 3.56 22.59
CA LYS A 171 -2.81 2.41 22.01
C LYS A 171 -1.79 2.82 20.95
N VAL A 172 -2.07 3.88 20.19
CA VAL A 172 -1.27 4.32 19.05
C VAL A 172 -1.12 5.84 19.08
N LYS A 173 0.08 6.34 18.75
CA LYS A 173 0.32 7.78 18.68
C LYS A 173 -0.42 8.38 17.48
N ILE A 174 -1.24 9.40 17.72
CA ILE A 174 -1.93 10.16 16.66
C ILE A 174 -1.29 11.56 16.60
N LYS A 175 -0.67 11.93 15.48
CA LYS A 175 0.02 13.23 15.34
C LYS A 175 -0.96 14.38 15.09
N GLN A 176 -2.00 14.12 14.30
CA GLN A 176 -3.02 15.10 13.95
C GLN A 176 -4.38 14.42 13.85
N MET A 177 -5.41 15.08 14.37
CA MET A 177 -6.81 14.73 14.15
C MET A 177 -7.47 15.83 13.30
N ILE A 178 -8.29 15.43 12.34
CA ILE A 178 -9.06 16.32 11.45
C ILE A 178 -10.53 15.99 11.60
N LYS A 179 -11.34 17.02 11.85
CA LYS A 179 -12.81 16.91 11.91
C LYS A 179 -13.48 17.83 10.89
N ASP A 180 -12.86 18.96 10.54
CA ASP A 180 -13.38 19.86 9.52
C ASP A 180 -12.67 19.64 8.18
N SER A 181 -13.45 19.64 7.11
CA SER A 181 -12.99 19.68 5.72
C SER A 181 -12.03 20.86 5.39
N LYS A 182 -12.00 21.90 6.22
CA LYS A 182 -11.11 23.06 6.09
C LYS A 182 -9.71 22.77 6.62
N ASP A 183 -9.55 21.86 7.56
CA ASP A 183 -8.27 21.57 8.21
C ASP A 183 -7.24 21.05 7.20
N LYS A 184 -5.99 21.50 7.30
CA LYS A 184 -4.91 21.03 6.44
C LYS A 184 -4.55 19.59 6.80
N VAL A 185 -4.49 18.70 5.80
CA VAL A 185 -4.07 17.31 5.97
C VAL A 185 -2.54 17.27 5.90
N ASN A 186 -1.88 16.92 7.00
CA ASN A 186 -0.42 16.85 7.05
C ASN A 186 0.07 15.46 6.61
N VAL A 187 0.27 15.32 5.30
CA VAL A 187 0.73 14.09 4.64
C VAL A 187 1.92 14.39 3.74
N LYS A 188 2.81 13.41 3.58
CA LYS A 188 4.05 13.62 2.81
C LYS A 188 3.83 13.48 1.30
N TYR A 189 2.82 12.74 0.85
CA TYR A 189 2.48 12.67 -0.58
C TYR A 189 1.32 13.61 -0.97
N PRO A 190 1.48 14.44 -2.01
CA PRO A 190 0.44 15.37 -2.49
C PRO A 190 -0.82 14.69 -3.02
N SER A 191 -0.77 13.41 -3.40
CA SER A 191 -1.91 12.69 -3.98
C SER A 191 -3.08 12.51 -3.00
N ILE A 192 -2.85 12.55 -1.69
CA ILE A 192 -3.95 12.54 -0.70
C ILE A 192 -4.78 13.83 -0.73
N TYR A 193 -4.25 14.95 -1.24
CA TYR A 193 -5.06 16.14 -1.46
C TYR A 193 -6.17 15.91 -2.51
N PHE A 194 -6.02 14.93 -3.42
CA PHE A 194 -7.12 14.54 -4.31
C PHE A 194 -8.27 13.87 -3.56
N PHE A 195 -7.98 13.00 -2.57
CA PHE A 195 -9.02 12.42 -1.72
C PHE A 195 -9.76 13.49 -0.91
N LYS A 196 -9.05 14.52 -0.43
CA LYS A 196 -9.70 15.68 0.22
C LYS A 196 -10.64 16.43 -0.73
N LYS A 197 -10.26 16.59 -2.00
CA LYS A 197 -11.08 17.28 -3.00
C LYS A 197 -12.35 16.49 -3.34
N GLU A 198 -12.26 15.16 -3.41
CA GLU A 198 -13.42 14.29 -3.61
C GLU A 198 -14.29 14.19 -2.34
N TYR A 199 -13.69 14.16 -1.14
CA TYR A 199 -14.42 14.26 0.13
C TYR A 199 -15.26 15.55 0.24
N ARG A 200 -14.72 16.69 -0.23
CA ARG A 200 -15.49 17.94 -0.34
C ARG A 200 -16.70 17.82 -1.27
N LYS A 201 -16.61 17.05 -2.36
CA LYS A 201 -17.77 16.80 -3.23
C LYS A 201 -18.80 15.91 -2.54
N MET A 202 -18.37 14.88 -1.80
CA MET A 202 -19.29 14.00 -1.08
C MET A 202 -20.12 14.75 -0.02
N LYS A 203 -19.52 15.70 0.73
CA LYS A 203 -20.26 16.57 1.66
C LYS A 203 -21.25 17.54 0.97
N MET A 204 -21.02 17.90 -0.29
CA MET A 204 -21.92 18.78 -1.06
C MET A 204 -23.14 18.05 -1.65
N ILE A 205 -23.16 16.70 -1.61
CA ILE A 205 -24.27 15.88 -2.12
C ILE A 205 -25.27 15.53 -0.99
N GLN A 206 -24.92 15.80 0.27
CA GLN A 206 -25.79 15.61 1.44
C GLN A 206 -26.51 16.89 1.90
N VAL A 207 -26.75 17.84 1.00
CA VAL A 207 -27.57 19.04 1.27
C VAL A 207 -28.83 19.02 0.42
#